data_AF-A0A3M1LJG5-F1
#
_entry.id   AF-A0A3M1LJG5-F1
#
_cell.length_a   1.000
_cell.length_b   1.000
_cell.length_c   1.000
_cell.angle_alpha   90.00
_cell.angle_beta   90.00
_cell.angle_gamma   90.00
#
_symmetry.space_group_name_H-M   'P 1'
#
loop_
_entity.id
_entity.type
_entity.pdbx_description
1 polymer ?
#
loop_
_entity_poly.entity_id
_entity_poly.type
_entity_poly.pdbx_seq_one_letter_code
_entity_poly.pdbx_strand_id
1 'polypeptide(L)'
;MSDTYWHLLLANSMVDLAKNSKTKSAAYALLVAFEELIDAYASLEDKHFHEEYLEEGWKKRREWMEEHNLIDKWERLIYLCKKVIEGREDHLKEMFDTIESLKISL
;
A
#
# COMPACT_ATOMS: atom_id res chain seq x y z
N MET A 1 -2.96 22.24 -2.89
CA MET A 1 -3.45 20.84 -2.88
C MET A 1 -2.48 20.10 -1.97
N SER A 2 -2.94 19.50 -0.87
CA SER A 2 -2.03 18.90 0.13
C SER A 2 -1.42 17.60 -0.39
N ASP A 3 -0.23 17.24 0.10
CA ASP A 3 0.48 16.01 -0.26
C ASP A 3 -0.38 14.76 0.03
N THR A 4 -1.06 14.75 1.18
CA THR A 4 -2.05 13.74 1.57
C THR A 4 -3.09 13.47 0.49
N TYR A 5 -3.60 14.53 -0.15
CA TYR A 5 -4.65 14.38 -1.17
C TYR A 5 -4.13 13.63 -2.40
N TRP A 6 -2.90 13.90 -2.83
CA TRP A 6 -2.30 13.22 -3.98
C TRP A 6 -2.08 11.74 -3.69
N HIS A 7 -1.56 11.42 -2.51
CA HIS A 7 -1.39 10.04 -2.07
C HIS A 7 -2.72 9.28 -1.99
N LEU A 8 -3.77 9.86 -1.42
CA LEU A 8 -5.09 9.24 -1.38
C LEU A 8 -5.68 9.06 -2.80
N LEU A 9 -5.47 10.02 -3.70
CA LEU A 9 -5.91 9.90 -5.09
C LEU A 9 -5.19 8.76 -5.82
N LEU A 10 -3.88 8.63 -5.63
CA LEU A 10 -3.07 7.55 -6.20
C LEU A 10 -3.48 6.19 -5.62
N ALA A 11 -3.62 6.07 -4.29
CA ALA A 11 -4.09 4.87 -3.64
C ALA A 11 -5.44 4.39 -4.20
N ASN A 12 -6.40 5.30 -4.36
CA ASN A 12 -7.71 4.98 -4.94
C ASN A 12 -7.60 4.56 -6.41
N SER A 13 -6.80 5.27 -7.20
CA SER A 13 -6.54 4.92 -8.60
C SER A 13 -5.91 3.55 -8.76
N MET A 14 -5.01 3.15 -7.85
CA MET A 14 -4.40 1.82 -7.85
C MET A 14 -5.39 0.72 -7.46
N VAL A 15 -6.31 0.98 -6.52
CA VAL A 15 -7.39 0.04 -6.21
C VAL A 15 -8.34 -0.13 -7.39
N ASP A 16 -8.69 0.95 -8.09
CA ASP A 16 -9.54 0.88 -9.28
C ASP A 16 -8.83 0.16 -10.43
N LEU A 17 -7.52 0.40 -10.61
CA LEU A 17 -6.70 -0.36 -11.54
C LEU A 17 -6.72 -1.85 -11.19
N ALA A 18 -6.57 -2.20 -9.90
CA ALA A 18 -6.57 -3.59 -9.45
C ALA A 18 -7.89 -4.31 -9.78
N LYS A 19 -9.03 -3.65 -9.56
CA LYS A 19 -10.37 -4.20 -9.87
C LYS A 19 -10.56 -4.52 -11.35
N ASN A 20 -9.86 -3.81 -12.24
CA ASN A 20 -10.00 -3.94 -13.69
C ASN A 20 -8.81 -4.66 -14.35
N SER A 21 -7.91 -5.24 -13.55
CA SER A 21 -6.68 -5.87 -14.03
C SER A 21 -6.71 -7.39 -13.92
N LYS A 22 -5.80 -8.06 -14.64
CA LYS A 22 -5.51 -9.49 -14.42
C LYS A 22 -4.93 -9.70 -13.02
N THR A 23 -5.12 -10.88 -12.45
CA THR A 23 -4.81 -11.21 -11.05
C THR A 23 -3.41 -10.76 -10.59
N LYS A 24 -2.37 -11.04 -11.39
CA LYS A 24 -0.98 -10.64 -11.05
C LYS A 24 -0.80 -9.12 -11.03
N SER A 25 -1.32 -8.42 -12.04
CA SER A 25 -1.28 -6.95 -12.10
C SER A 25 -2.10 -6.32 -10.99
N ALA A 26 -3.24 -6.93 -10.64
CA ALA A 26 -4.06 -6.51 -9.52
C ALA A 26 -3.31 -6.62 -8.18
N ALA A 27 -2.60 -7.73 -7.94
CA ALA A 27 -1.78 -7.90 -6.74
C ALA A 27 -0.69 -6.83 -6.61
N TYR A 28 0.02 -6.52 -7.70
CA TYR A 28 1.01 -5.42 -7.70
C TYR A 28 0.38 -4.06 -7.45
N ALA A 29 -0.75 -3.76 -8.10
CA ALA A 29 -1.46 -2.50 -7.88
C ALA A 29 -1.91 -2.35 -6.41
N LEU A 30 -2.32 -3.43 -5.75
CA LEU A 30 -2.66 -3.41 -4.33
C LEU A 30 -1.45 -3.16 -3.41
N LEU A 31 -0.23 -3.63 -3.77
CA LEU A 31 0.97 -3.24 -3.02
C LEU A 31 1.23 -1.74 -3.12
N VAL A 32 1.13 -1.17 -4.32
CA VAL A 32 1.31 0.28 -4.53
C VAL A 32 0.22 1.06 -3.79
N ALA A 33 -1.03 0.61 -3.81
CA ALA A 33 -2.11 1.24 -3.06
C ALA A 33 -1.82 1.29 -1.55
N PHE A 34 -1.21 0.24 -0.99
CA PHE A 34 -0.79 0.24 0.42
C PHE A 34 0.26 1.30 0.68
N GLU A 35 1.33 1.34 -0.13
CA GLU A 35 2.41 2.32 0.02
C GLU A 35 1.88 3.76 -0.03
N GLU A 36 0.99 4.05 -0.97
CA GLU A 36 0.35 5.38 -1.09
C GLU A 36 -0.54 5.71 0.13
N LEU A 37 -1.20 4.72 0.75
CA LEU A 37 -1.94 4.94 2.00
C LEU A 37 -1.01 5.24 3.17
N ILE A 38 0.14 4.57 3.26
CA ILE A 38 1.16 4.84 4.29
C ILE A 38 1.71 6.25 4.13
N ASP A 39 2.07 6.64 2.91
CA ASP A 39 2.58 7.98 2.63
C ASP A 39 1.51 9.05 2.91
N ALA A 40 0.23 8.76 2.60
CA ALA A 40 -0.89 9.64 3.00
C ALA A 40 -0.97 9.82 4.53
N TYR A 41 -0.91 8.74 5.31
CA TYR A 41 -0.99 8.84 6.77
C TYR A 41 0.22 9.56 7.37
N ALA A 42 1.42 9.26 6.90
CA ALA A 42 2.62 9.94 7.34
C ALA A 42 2.56 11.44 7.04
N SER A 43 2.02 11.83 5.88
CA SER A 43 1.87 13.25 5.53
C SER A 43 0.91 14.01 6.46
N LEU A 44 -0.01 13.33 7.16
CA LEU A 44 -0.85 13.96 8.20
C LEU A 44 -0.05 14.33 9.46
N GLU A 45 1.12 13.72 9.64
CA GLU A 45 2.10 14.00 10.70
C GLU A 45 3.26 14.88 10.20
N ASP A 46 3.11 15.54 9.05
CA ASP A 46 4.18 16.29 8.36
C ASP A 46 5.42 15.41 8.05
N LYS A 47 5.25 14.08 7.96
CA LYS A 47 6.31 13.14 7.56
C LYS A 47 6.16 12.84 6.07
N HIS A 48 7.21 13.11 5.31
CA HIS A 48 7.29 12.76 3.90
C HIS A 48 8.41 11.76 3.69
N PHE A 49 8.10 10.63 3.04
CA PHE A 49 9.10 9.63 2.66
C PHE A 49 9.66 9.90 1.25
N HIS A 50 9.26 11.01 0.63
CA HIS A 50 9.83 11.53 -0.62
C HIS A 50 11.20 12.14 -0.36
N GLU A 51 12.24 11.36 -0.62
CA GLU A 51 13.28 11.77 -1.57
C GLU A 51 14.26 10.62 -1.80
N GLU A 52 14.30 10.24 -3.09
CA GLU A 52 15.24 9.34 -3.76
C GLU A 52 15.08 7.84 -3.47
N TYR A 53 15.23 7.04 -4.53
CA TYR A 53 15.23 5.58 -4.57
C TYR A 53 16.40 4.98 -3.75
N LEU A 54 16.48 5.32 -2.48
CA LEU A 54 17.56 5.00 -1.57
C LEU A 54 17.00 4.16 -0.43
N GLU A 55 17.82 3.20 -0.02
CA GLU A 55 17.59 2.31 1.13
C GLU A 55 17.10 3.06 2.38
N GLU A 56 17.48 4.34 2.53
CA GLU A 56 17.11 5.19 3.65
C GLU A 56 15.63 5.62 3.67
N GLY A 57 15.04 5.99 2.52
CA GLY A 57 13.61 6.37 2.47
C GLY A 57 12.72 5.20 2.84
N TRP A 58 13.03 4.01 2.31
CA TRP A 58 12.34 2.78 2.67
C TRP A 58 12.57 2.38 4.13
N LYS A 59 13.77 2.60 4.67
CA LYS A 59 14.06 2.37 6.09
C LYS A 59 13.16 3.24 6.98
N LYS A 60 13.08 4.54 6.71
CA LYS A 60 12.23 5.48 7.46
C LYS A 60 10.74 5.10 7.36
N ARG A 61 10.28 4.70 6.18
CA ARG A 61 8.90 4.20 6.00
C ARG A 61 8.65 2.95 6.84
N ARG A 62 9.59 2.00 6.89
CA ARG A 62 9.47 0.79 7.74
C ARG A 62 9.44 1.11 9.22
N GLU A 63 10.35 1.94 9.70
CA GLU A 63 10.38 2.40 11.10
C GLU A 63 9.05 3.06 11.47
N TRP A 64 8.50 3.91 10.59
CA TRP A 64 7.19 4.51 10.80
C TRP A 64 6.06 3.47 10.83
N MET A 65 6.06 2.49 9.92
CA MET A 65 5.06 1.41 9.93
C MET A 65 5.14 0.56 11.21
N GLU A 66 6.34 0.32 11.75
CA GLU A 66 6.54 -0.37 13.03
C GLU A 66 5.94 0.43 14.19
N GLU A 67 6.23 1.73 14.26
CA GLU A 67 5.67 2.66 15.27
C GLU A 67 4.13 2.67 15.25
N HIS A 68 3.53 2.45 14.08
CA HIS A 68 2.08 2.50 13.86
C HIS A 68 1.40 1.12 13.83
N ASN A 69 2.12 0.03 14.09
CA ASN A 69 1.61 -1.35 14.03
C ASN A 69 1.04 -1.74 12.64
N LEU A 70 1.63 -1.21 11.58
CA LEU A 70 1.26 -1.45 10.17
C LEU A 70 2.22 -2.41 9.46
N ILE A 71 3.40 -2.67 10.04
CA ILE A 71 4.43 -3.51 9.43
C ILE A 71 3.95 -4.94 9.17
N ASP A 72 3.20 -5.54 10.11
CA ASP A 72 2.66 -6.89 9.96
C ASP A 72 1.68 -6.98 8.78
N LYS A 73 0.88 -5.92 8.56
CA LYS A 73 -0.04 -5.84 7.41
C LYS A 73 0.75 -5.75 6.11
N TRP A 74 1.84 -4.98 6.08
CA TRP A 74 2.74 -4.90 4.91
C TRP A 74 3.37 -6.26 4.59
N GLU A 75 3.97 -6.92 5.58
CA GLU A 75 4.60 -8.23 5.40
C GLU A 75 3.59 -9.28 4.95
N ARG A 76 2.38 -9.27 5.52
CA ARG A 76 1.28 -10.12 5.10
C ARG A 76 0.90 -9.86 3.64
N LEU A 77 0.79 -8.59 3.23
CA LEU A 77 0.43 -8.22 1.87
C LEU A 77 1.50 -8.68 0.86
N ILE A 78 2.78 -8.56 1.20
CA ILE A 78 3.90 -9.08 0.40
C ILE A 78 3.84 -10.61 0.27
N TYR A 79 3.57 -11.31 1.37
CA TYR A 79 3.38 -12.76 1.34
C TYR A 79 2.22 -13.16 0.42
N LEU A 80 1.07 -12.50 0.53
CA LEU A 80 -0.10 -12.77 -0.30
C LEU A 80 0.17 -12.49 -1.78
N CYS A 81 0.84 -11.37 -2.08
CA CYS A 81 1.24 -11.01 -3.44
C CYS A 81 2.11 -12.10 -4.06
N LYS A 82 3.12 -12.61 -3.32
CA LYS A 82 3.94 -13.73 -3.76
C LYS A 82 3.10 -14.97 -4.06
N LYS A 83 2.12 -15.30 -3.21
CA LYS A 83 1.21 -16.42 -3.44
C LYS A 83 0.34 -16.25 -4.69
N VAL A 84 -0.19 -15.07 -4.92
CA VAL A 84 -0.95 -14.76 -6.15
C VAL A 84 -0.06 -14.91 -7.39
N ILE A 85 1.18 -14.42 -7.35
CA ILE A 85 2.13 -14.55 -8.46
C ILE A 85 2.47 -16.02 -8.75
N GLU A 86 2.58 -16.84 -7.71
CA GLU A 86 2.77 -18.31 -7.75
C GLU A 86 1.52 -19.07 -8.23
N GLY A 87 0.40 -18.39 -8.52
CA GLY A 87 -0.82 -18.98 -9.06
C GLY A 87 -1.90 -19.29 -8.03
N ARG A 88 -1.72 -18.88 -6.76
CA ARG A 88 -2.74 -18.97 -5.71
C ARG A 88 -3.61 -17.72 -5.71
N GLU A 89 -4.42 -17.60 -6.75
CA GLU A 89 -5.25 -16.42 -7.02
C GLU A 89 -6.34 -16.18 -5.96
N ASP A 90 -6.68 -17.22 -5.17
CA ASP A 90 -7.61 -17.15 -4.03
C ASP A 90 -7.21 -16.11 -2.98
N HIS A 91 -5.92 -15.81 -2.87
CA HIS A 91 -5.40 -14.81 -1.93
C HIS A 91 -5.62 -13.36 -2.38
N LEU A 92 -6.03 -13.10 -3.63
CA LEU A 92 -6.25 -11.73 -4.10
C LEU A 92 -7.35 -11.03 -3.29
N LYS A 93 -8.39 -11.77 -2.87
CA LYS A 93 -9.46 -11.22 -2.04
C LYS A 93 -8.92 -10.71 -0.69
N GLU A 94 -8.06 -11.48 -0.04
CA GLU A 94 -7.46 -11.09 1.24
C GLU A 94 -6.60 -9.83 1.10
N MET A 95 -5.94 -9.64 -0.06
CA MET A 95 -5.23 -8.39 -0.35
C MET A 95 -6.18 -7.20 -0.46
N PHE A 96 -7.32 -7.34 -1.15
CA PHE A 96 -8.35 -6.29 -1.19
C PHE A 96 -8.88 -5.96 0.20
N ASP A 97 -9.25 -6.98 0.98
CA ASP A 97 -9.77 -6.81 2.35
C ASP A 97 -8.74 -6.07 3.23
N THR A 98 -7.44 -6.35 3.05
CA THR A 98 -6.36 -5.64 3.74
C THR A 98 -6.33 -4.15 3.38
N ILE A 99 -6.40 -3.81 2.10
CA ILE A 99 -6.43 -2.41 1.65
C ILE A 99 -7.69 -1.68 2.12
N GLU A 100 -8.84 -2.33 2.05
CA GLU A 100 -10.10 -1.76 2.54
C GLU A 100 -10.06 -1.51 4.05
N SER A 101 -9.40 -2.38 4.83
CA SER A 101 -9.23 -2.19 6.27
C SER A 101 -8.40 -0.96 6.65
N LEU A 102 -7.60 -0.44 5.70
CA LEU A 102 -6.78 0.75 5.91
C LEU A 102 -7.54 2.01 5.54
N LYS A 103 -8.29 1.99 4.42
CA LYS A 103 -8.98 3.17 3.90
C LYS A 103 -9.81 3.87 4.98
N ILE A 104 -9.35 5.05 5.38
CA ILE A 104 -10.12 5.95 6.23
C ILE A 104 -11.31 6.41 5.39
N SER A 105 -12.52 6.27 5.95
CA SER A 105 -13.71 6.88 5.35
C SER A 105 -13.50 8.40 5.33
N LEU A 106 -13.38 8.99 4.14
CA LEU A 106 -13.50 10.44 3.96
C LEU A 106 -14.89 10.90 4.39
#